data_AF-A0A7S2VLD1-F1
#
_entry.id   AF-A0A7S2VLD1-F1
#
_cell.length_a   1.000
_cell.length_b   1.000
_cell.length_c   1.000
_cell.angle_alpha   90.00
_cell.angle_beta   90.00
_cell.angle_gamma   90.00
#
_symmetry.space_group_name_H-M   'P 1'
#
loop_
_entity.id
_entity.type
_entity.pdbx_description
1 polymer ?
#
loop_
_entity_poly.entity_id
_entity_poly.type
_entity_poly.pdbx_seq_one_letter_code
_entity_poly.pdbx_strand_id
1 'polypeptide(L)'
;GEVPKGALGMVKAKAAGHSRVAFPEGTWNFRDATLRELEPGDLVSYIGKKDEVPPADIGKVTQVGATGIVTADFQHGGSQDIPWIFLRYVDVKSAISSGYVDTKRRSSLSL
;
A
#
# COMPACT_ATOMS: atom_id res chain seq x y z
N GLY A 1 3.01 21.69 3.93
CA GLY A 1 2.77 20.43 4.66
C GLY A 1 3.80 19.44 4.19
N GLU A 2 4.47 18.78 5.11
CA GLU A 2 5.42 17.71 4.77
C GLU A 2 4.63 16.41 4.63
N VAL A 3 4.74 15.75 3.47
CA VAL A 3 4.12 14.43 3.27
C VAL A 3 5.06 13.39 3.90
N PRO A 4 4.60 12.60 4.88
CA PRO A 4 5.46 11.69 5.59
C PRO A 4 5.98 10.58 4.68
N LYS A 5 7.21 10.12 4.92
CA LYS A 5 7.79 8.99 4.19
C LYS A 5 6.88 7.76 4.30
N GLY A 6 6.67 7.11 3.16
CA GLY A 6 5.80 5.94 3.03
C GLY A 6 4.30 6.26 2.92
N ALA A 7 3.91 7.53 2.89
CA ALA A 7 2.55 7.90 2.52
C ALA A 7 2.25 7.46 1.09
N LEU A 8 1.11 6.84 0.89
CA LEU A 8 0.59 6.54 -0.43
C LEU A 8 -0.28 7.70 -0.90
N GLY A 9 -0.22 7.98 -2.19
CA GLY A 9 -1.01 9.02 -2.82
C GLY A 9 -1.44 8.60 -4.23
N MET A 10 -2.54 9.18 -4.68
CA MET A 10 -3.09 8.94 -6.01
C MET A 10 -2.65 10.03 -6.98
N VAL A 11 -1.98 9.65 -8.07
CA VAL A 11 -1.65 10.59 -9.15
C VAL A 11 -2.94 11.03 -9.84
N LYS A 12 -3.20 12.34 -9.86
CA LYS A 12 -4.37 12.95 -10.51
C LYS A 12 -4.06 13.55 -11.87
N ALA A 13 -2.83 14.03 -12.05
CA ALA A 13 -2.35 14.55 -13.33
C ALA A 13 -0.83 14.45 -13.39
N LYS A 14 -0.28 14.30 -14.59
CA LYS A 14 1.15 14.41 -14.89
C LYS A 14 1.36 15.53 -15.90
N ALA A 15 2.28 16.44 -15.65
CA ALA A 15 2.63 17.54 -16.55
C ALA A 15 4.09 17.97 -16.36
N ALA A 16 4.85 18.07 -17.46
CA ALA A 16 6.22 18.59 -17.47
C ALA A 16 7.14 18.02 -16.36
N GLY A 17 7.21 16.69 -16.22
CA GLY A 17 8.05 16.02 -15.23
C GLY A 17 7.59 16.17 -13.77
N HIS A 18 6.37 16.66 -13.57
CA HIS A 18 5.73 16.77 -12.27
C HIS A 18 4.42 16.00 -12.24
N SER A 19 4.18 15.36 -11.11
CA SER A 19 2.95 14.65 -10.81
C SER A 19 2.18 15.40 -9.72
N ARG A 20 0.91 15.69 -9.99
CA ARG A 20 -0.05 16.20 -9.00
C ARG A 20 -0.65 15.00 -8.26
N VAL A 21 -0.30 14.85 -6.99
CA VAL A 21 -0.64 13.67 -6.18
C VAL A 21 -1.60 14.06 -5.05
N ALA A 22 -2.71 13.35 -4.96
CA ALA A 22 -3.68 13.47 -3.88
C ALA A 22 -3.32 12.51 -2.73
N PHE A 23 -3.28 13.04 -1.52
CA PHE A 23 -3.17 12.34 -0.25
C PHE A 23 -4.44 12.62 0.58
N PRO A 24 -4.64 11.97 1.74
CA PRO A 24 -5.84 12.18 2.56
C PRO A 24 -6.01 13.64 3.02
N GLU A 25 -4.90 14.31 3.28
CA GLU A 25 -4.87 15.68 3.82
C GLU A 25 -4.90 16.78 2.75
N GLY A 26 -4.73 16.43 1.47
CA GLY A 26 -4.64 17.43 0.41
C GLY A 26 -3.97 16.95 -0.86
N THR A 27 -3.65 17.87 -1.76
CA THR A 27 -3.03 17.56 -3.06
C THR A 27 -1.81 18.45 -3.27
N TRP A 28 -0.69 17.86 -3.65
CA TRP A 28 0.59 18.54 -3.85
C TRP A 28 1.26 18.10 -5.16
N ASN A 29 2.22 18.90 -5.63
CA ASN A 29 3.01 18.58 -6.82
C ASN A 29 4.37 18.03 -6.40
N PHE A 30 4.79 16.95 -7.05
CA PHE A 30 6.08 16.30 -6.84
C PHE A 30 6.81 16.21 -8.17
N ARG A 31 8.14 16.23 -8.13
CA ARG A 31 8.95 15.83 -9.28
C ARG A 31 8.80 14.32 -9.45
N ASP A 32 8.65 13.85 -10.68
CA ASP A 32 8.42 12.43 -10.95
C ASP A 32 9.56 11.56 -10.38
N ALA A 33 10.81 12.04 -10.45
CA ALA A 33 11.98 11.36 -9.91
C ALA A 33 11.99 11.19 -8.37
N THR A 34 11.08 11.87 -7.65
CA THR A 34 10.92 11.73 -6.19
C THR A 34 9.81 10.76 -5.80
N LEU A 35 9.06 10.27 -6.79
CA LEU A 35 7.97 9.32 -6.61
C LEU A 35 8.44 7.92 -7.03
N ARG A 36 7.84 6.91 -6.40
CA ARG A 36 7.92 5.52 -6.82
C ARG A 36 6.49 4.99 -6.90
N GLU A 37 6.18 4.28 -7.97
CA GLU A 37 4.89 3.61 -8.08
C GLU A 37 4.82 2.43 -7.09
N LEU A 38 3.62 2.17 -6.56
CA LEU A 38 3.37 0.98 -5.75
C LEU A 38 3.20 -0.20 -6.69
N GLU A 39 3.91 -1.30 -6.43
CA GLU A 39 3.97 -2.45 -7.33
C GLU A 39 3.61 -3.74 -6.59
N PRO A 40 3.10 -4.78 -7.30
CA PRO A 40 2.99 -6.11 -6.73
C PRO A 40 4.31 -6.60 -6.14
N GLY A 41 4.25 -7.14 -4.92
CA GLY A 41 5.41 -7.54 -4.11
C GLY A 41 5.78 -6.53 -3.02
N ASP A 42 5.34 -5.27 -3.13
CA ASP A 42 5.54 -4.29 -2.07
C ASP A 42 4.79 -4.66 -0.78
N LEU A 43 5.29 -4.16 0.35
CA LEU A 43 4.64 -4.33 1.65
C LEU A 43 3.89 -3.08 2.06
N VAL A 44 2.68 -3.28 2.58
CA VAL A 44 1.82 -2.22 3.10
C VAL A 44 1.31 -2.58 4.48
N SER A 45 1.19 -1.60 5.37
CA SER A 45 0.52 -1.74 6.66
C SER A 45 -0.89 -1.15 6.58
N TYR A 46 -1.84 -1.86 7.18
CA TYR A 46 -3.22 -1.44 7.28
C TYR A 46 -3.42 -0.36 8.35
N ILE A 47 -3.99 0.78 7.95
CA ILE A 47 -4.29 1.91 8.85
C ILE A 47 -5.78 2.26 8.91
N GLY A 48 -6.64 1.42 8.31
CA GLY A 48 -8.08 1.59 8.36
C GLY A 48 -8.72 0.98 9.61
N LYS A 49 -10.05 0.78 9.55
CA LYS A 49 -10.88 0.28 10.67
C LYS A 49 -11.83 -0.86 10.26
N LYS A 50 -11.48 -1.62 9.21
CA LYS A 50 -12.26 -2.77 8.74
C LYS A 50 -12.01 -3.93 9.71
N ASP A 51 -13.06 -4.57 10.20
CA ASP A 51 -12.95 -5.56 11.28
C ASP A 51 -12.18 -6.82 10.86
N GLU A 52 -12.16 -7.16 9.56
CA GLU A 52 -11.49 -8.35 9.03
C GLU A 52 -9.98 -8.18 8.89
N VAL A 53 -9.44 -6.97 8.98
CA VAL A 53 -8.00 -6.71 8.90
C VAL A 53 -7.55 -6.05 10.20
N PRO A 54 -6.75 -6.74 11.03
CA PRO A 54 -6.26 -6.15 12.26
C PRO A 54 -5.53 -4.83 12.01
N PRO A 55 -5.68 -3.82 12.88
CA PRO A 55 -4.91 -2.59 12.78
C PRO A 55 -3.41 -2.89 12.74
N ALA A 56 -2.69 -2.16 11.88
CA ALA A 56 -1.27 -2.31 11.62
C ALA A 56 -0.85 -3.65 10.97
N ASP A 57 -1.78 -4.55 10.63
CA ASP A 57 -1.45 -5.80 9.92
C ASP A 57 -0.73 -5.49 8.61
N ILE A 58 0.31 -6.28 8.30
CA ILE A 58 1.13 -6.07 7.12
C ILE A 58 0.70 -7.05 6.04
N GLY A 59 0.48 -6.52 4.85
CA GLY A 59 0.13 -7.28 3.66
C GLY A 59 1.12 -7.09 2.54
N LYS A 60 1.24 -8.11 1.70
CA LYS A 60 1.96 -8.03 0.44
C LYS A 60 1.00 -7.64 -0.67
N VAL A 61 1.32 -6.57 -1.40
CA VAL A 61 0.54 -6.12 -2.55
C VAL A 61 0.58 -7.20 -3.63
N THR A 62 -0.59 -7.60 -4.11
CA THR A 62 -0.72 -8.57 -5.21
C THR A 62 -1.24 -7.89 -6.48
N GLN A 63 -2.01 -6.82 -6.34
CA GLN A 63 -2.54 -6.05 -7.47
C GLN A 63 -2.76 -4.58 -7.07
N VAL A 64 -2.50 -3.67 -8.02
CA VAL A 64 -2.84 -2.24 -7.90
C VAL A 64 -3.84 -1.89 -9.00
N GLY A 65 -5.08 -1.61 -8.62
CA GLY A 65 -6.15 -1.23 -9.54
C GLY A 65 -6.11 0.25 -9.93
N ALA A 66 -6.60 0.57 -11.13
CA ALA A 66 -6.58 1.93 -11.69
C ALA A 66 -7.36 2.97 -10.85
N THR A 67 -8.35 2.54 -10.06
CA THR A 67 -9.16 3.42 -9.19
C THR A 67 -8.52 3.64 -7.82
N GLY A 68 -7.35 3.05 -7.56
CA GLY A 68 -6.68 3.11 -6.26
C GLY A 68 -7.14 2.06 -5.26
N ILE A 69 -7.88 1.05 -5.71
CA ILE A 69 -8.06 -0.17 -4.93
C ILE A 69 -6.78 -0.99 -5.05
N VAL A 70 -6.23 -1.39 -3.90
CA VAL A 70 -5.04 -2.23 -3.81
C VAL A 70 -5.47 -3.56 -3.22
N THR A 71 -5.18 -4.65 -3.92
CA THR A 71 -5.34 -5.99 -3.37
C THR A 71 -4.06 -6.35 -2.63
N ALA A 72 -4.17 -6.71 -1.36
CA ALA A 72 -3.05 -7.14 -0.54
C ALA A 72 -3.41 -8.42 0.23
N ASP A 73 -2.44 -9.34 0.33
CA ASP A 73 -2.55 -10.53 1.16
C ASP A 73 -1.95 -10.22 2.53
N PHE A 74 -2.83 -9.95 3.50
CA PHE A 74 -2.47 -9.63 4.88
C PHE A 74 -2.17 -10.90 5.68
N GLN A 75 -1.20 -10.82 6.60
CA GLN A 75 -0.80 -11.97 7.41
C GLN A 75 -1.98 -12.58 8.16
N HIS A 76 -2.82 -11.74 8.77
CA HIS A 76 -3.96 -12.16 9.57
C HIS A 76 -5.29 -11.94 8.84
N GLY A 77 -5.42 -10.85 8.09
CA GLY A 77 -6.65 -10.51 7.36
C GLY A 77 -6.89 -11.26 6.04
N GLY A 78 -5.90 -12.02 5.55
CA GLY A 78 -5.95 -12.68 4.24
C GLY A 78 -5.99 -11.69 3.06
N SER A 79 -6.42 -12.17 1.89
CA SER A 79 -6.51 -11.34 0.68
C SER A 79 -7.70 -10.38 0.75
N GLN A 80 -7.41 -9.08 0.67
CA GLN A 80 -8.42 -8.02 0.77
C GLN A 80 -8.19 -6.92 -0.27
N ASP A 81 -9.29 -6.37 -0.77
CA ASP A 81 -9.31 -5.16 -1.60
C ASP A 81 -9.46 -3.93 -0.71
N ILE A 82 -8.39 -3.13 -0.62
CA ILE A 82 -8.32 -1.99 0.29
C ILE A 82 -8.04 -0.71 -0.53
N PRO A 83 -8.84 0.36 -0.36
CA PRO A 83 -8.51 1.67 -0.89
C PRO A 83 -7.14 2.15 -0.40
N TRP A 84 -6.30 2.68 -1.29
CA TRP A 84 -4.94 3.16 -1.00
C TRP A 84 -4.84 4.11 0.20
N ILE A 85 -5.90 4.87 0.50
CA ILE A 85 -5.99 5.79 1.64
C ILE A 85 -5.92 5.08 3.01
N PHE A 86 -6.25 3.80 3.07
CA PHE A 86 -6.18 2.98 4.29
C PHE A 86 -4.91 2.12 4.36
N LEU A 87 -3.92 2.42 3.52
CA LEU A 87 -2.65 1.72 3.44
C LEU A 87 -1.49 2.69 3.62
N ARG A 88 -0.41 2.18 4.19
CA ARG A 88 0.89 2.87 4.25
C ARG A 88 1.97 1.95 3.72
N TYR A 89 2.86 2.46 2.88
CA TYR A 89 4.03 1.69 2.44
C TYR A 89 4.94 1.39 3.64
N VAL A 90 5.48 0.17 3.68
CA VAL A 90 6.45 -0.28 4.67
C VAL A 90 7.64 -0.88 3.94
N ASP A 91 8.85 -0.42 4.27
CA ASP A 91 10.05 -1.07 3.74
C ASP A 91 10.31 -2.43 4.43
N VAL A 92 11.02 -3.32 3.74
CA VAL A 92 11.26 -4.69 4.20
C VAL A 92 11.91 -4.75 5.59
N LYS A 93 12.82 -3.83 5.91
CA LYS A 93 13.50 -3.82 7.21
C LYS A 93 12.51 -3.47 8.33
N SER A 94 11.69 -2.45 8.12
CA SER A 94 10.62 -2.07 9.04
C SER A 94 9.60 -3.20 9.23
N ALA A 95 9.21 -3.89 8.15
CA ALA A 95 8.28 -5.02 8.21
C ALA A 95 8.84 -6.21 9.03
N ILE A 96 10.08 -6.62 8.77
CA ILE A 96 10.73 -7.69 9.54
C ILE A 96 10.82 -7.31 11.02
N SER A 97 11.12 -6.03 11.31
CA SER A 97 11.24 -5.54 12.68
C SER A 97 9.91 -5.54 13.43
N SER A 98 8.78 -5.49 12.72
CA SER A 98 7.44 -5.63 13.31
C SER A 98 6.92 -7.08 13.34
N GLY A 99 7.76 -8.06 12.98
CA GLY A 99 7.40 -9.48 13.00
C GLY A 99 6.75 -9.99 11.71
N TYR A 100 6.83 -9.24 10.60
CA TYR A 100 6.38 -9.74 9.30
C TYR A 100 7.21 -10.95 8.86
N VAL A 101 6.52 -11.98 8.37
CA VAL A 101 7.08 -13.20 7.80
C VAL A 101 6.37 -13.44 6.47
N ASP A 102 7.13 -13.55 5.39
CA ASP A 102 6.61 -13.92 4.07
C ASP A 102 6.41 -15.44 4.00
N THR A 103 5.41 -15.94 4.72
CA THR A 103 4.98 -17.32 4.58
C THR A 103 4.16 -17.46 3.30
N LYS A 104 4.67 -18.25 2.34
CA LYS A 104 3.82 -18.73 1.24
C LYS A 104 2.63 -19.47 1.85
N ARG A 105 1.43 -18.90 1.82
CA ARG A 105 0.21 -19.67 2.05
C ARG A 105 0.20 -20.77 0.99
N ARG A 106 0.37 -22.02 1.39
CA ARG A 106 0.14 -23.16 0.49
C ARG A 106 -1.28 -23.00 -0.01
N SER A 107 -1.44 -22.79 -1.31
CA SER A 107 -2.72 -22.94 -1.98
C SER A 107 -3.20 -24.36 -1.65
N SER A 108 -4.25 -24.48 -0.83
CA SER A 108 -4.95 -25.75 -0.70
C SER A 108 -5.60 -26.00 -2.05
N LEU A 109 -4.97 -26.84 -2.87
CA LEU A 109 -5.62 -27.48 -4.01
C LEU A 109 -6.90 -28.12 -3.49
N SER A 110 -8.03 -27.52 -3.83
CA SER A 110 -9.32 -28.18 -3.67
C SER A 110 -9.39 -29.23 -4.78
N LEU A 111 -9.46 -30.50 -4.37
CA LEU A 111 -9.69 -31.67 -5.22
C LEU A 111 -11.00 -31.57 -5.99
#